data_AF-A0A386AXD8-F1
#
_entry.id   AF-A0A386AXD8-F1
#
_cell.length_a   1.000
_cell.length_b   1.000
_cell.length_c   1.000
_cell.angle_alpha   90.00
_cell.angle_beta   90.00
_cell.angle_gamma   90.00
#
_symmetry.space_group_name_H-M   'P 1'
#
loop_
_entity.id
_entity.type
_entity.pdbx_description
1 polymer ?
#
loop_
_entity_poly.entity_id
_entity_poly.type
_entity_poly.pdbx_seq_one_letter_code
_entity_poly.pdbx_strand_id
1 'polypeptide(L)'
;MKYYGVGRRKCAVAQVFIDSQSIDKAEIAELRQALVSQEVDRQLPNCVKIKVSGGGKTSQKEAKNLALARAFRQIEPTFNFKKLNLLTQDSRIKERKKYGLKKARKAPQYSKR
;
A
#
# COMPACT_ATOMS: atom_id res chain seq x y z
N MET A 1 -3.70 7.43 -22.47
CA MET A 1 -2.92 7.90 -21.30
C MET A 1 -2.89 6.77 -20.27
N LYS A 2 -1.96 6.77 -19.31
CA LYS A 2 -1.94 5.76 -18.24
C LYS A 2 -1.99 6.46 -16.89
N TYR A 3 -2.89 6.04 -16.02
CA TYR A 3 -2.94 6.51 -14.64
C TYR A 3 -1.90 5.74 -13.83
N TYR A 4 -1.07 6.48 -13.10
CA TYR A 4 0.09 5.91 -12.42
C TYR A 4 0.03 6.17 -10.92
N GLY A 5 0.38 5.15 -10.14
CA GLY A 5 0.45 5.26 -8.69
C GLY A 5 1.59 4.43 -8.10
N VAL A 6 2.22 4.96 -7.05
CA VAL A 6 3.26 4.25 -6.29
C VAL A 6 2.85 4.18 -4.83
N GLY A 7 3.03 3.02 -4.23
CA GLY A 7 2.84 2.81 -2.80
C GLY A 7 4.07 2.16 -2.18
N ARG A 8 4.37 2.54 -0.95
CA ARG A 8 5.52 2.03 -0.20
C ARG A 8 5.09 1.69 1.22
N ARG A 9 5.54 0.54 1.71
CA ARG A 9 5.30 0.12 3.09
C ARG A 9 6.44 -0.74 3.60
N LYS A 10 7.05 -0.34 4.71
CA LYS A 10 8.28 -0.96 5.23
C LYS A 10 9.31 -1.04 4.08
N CYS A 11 9.75 -2.23 3.70
CA CYS A 11 10.67 -2.46 2.58
C CYS A 11 9.97 -2.82 1.26
N ALA A 12 8.63 -2.88 1.23
CA ALA A 12 7.87 -3.20 0.04
C ALA A 12 7.55 -1.95 -0.80
N VAL A 13 7.67 -2.08 -2.11
CA VAL A 13 7.33 -1.06 -3.10
C VAL A 13 6.37 -1.66 -4.12
N ALA A 14 5.28 -0.95 -4.39
CA ALA A 14 4.30 -1.30 -5.40
C ALA A 14 4.15 -0.16 -6.42
N GLN A 15 4.06 -0.52 -7.69
CA GLN A 15 3.77 0.37 -8.80
C GLN A 15 2.51 -0.13 -9.49
N VAL A 16 1.55 0.76 -9.72
CA VAL A 16 0.27 0.46 -10.36
C VAL A 16 0.14 1.31 -11.62
N PHE A 17 -0.25 0.68 -12.70
CA PHE A 17 -0.59 1.31 -13.97
C PHE A 17 -2.02 0.93 -14.33
N ILE A 18 -2.85 1.93 -14.64
CA ILE A 18 -4.20 1.70 -15.14
C ILE A 18 -4.31 2.32 -16.53
N ASP A 19 -4.71 1.51 -17.50
CA ASP A 19 -4.81 1.93 -18.90
C ASP A 19 -6.11 2.77 -19.09
N SER A 20 -6.00 4.01 -19.59
CA SER A 20 -7.16 4.94 -19.63
C SER A 20 -8.23 4.57 -20.65
N GLN A 21 -7.90 3.73 -21.64
CA GLN A 21 -8.78 3.36 -22.74
C GLN A 21 -9.67 2.16 -22.43
N SER A 22 -9.27 1.35 -21.45
CA SER A 22 -9.92 0.07 -21.13
C SER A 22 -10.74 0.13 -19.84
N ILE A 23 -10.89 1.31 -19.23
CA ILE A 23 -11.65 1.46 -17.99
C ILE A 23 -13.11 1.74 -18.31
N ASP A 24 -13.97 0.79 -17.93
CA ASP A 24 -15.41 0.97 -17.95
C ASP A 24 -15.94 1.52 -16.61
N LYS A 25 -17.13 2.12 -16.62
CA LYS A 25 -17.79 2.63 -15.39
C LYS A 25 -18.01 1.53 -14.34
N ALA A 26 -18.26 0.29 -14.78
CA ALA A 26 -18.40 -0.86 -13.89
C ALA A 26 -17.08 -1.19 -13.17
N GLU A 27 -15.97 -1.20 -13.90
CA GLU A 27 -14.64 -1.44 -13.33
C GLU A 27 -14.24 -0.33 -12.34
N ILE A 28 -14.59 0.93 -12.62
CA ILE A 28 -14.38 2.04 -11.65
C ILE A 28 -15.11 1.76 -10.34
N ALA A 29 -16.36 1.28 -10.40
CA ALA A 29 -17.14 0.96 -9.21
C ALA A 29 -16.52 -0.21 -8.43
N GLU A 30 -16.01 -1.23 -9.11
CA GLU A 30 -15.31 -2.36 -8.50
C GLU A 30 -13.99 -1.92 -7.83
N LEU A 31 -13.20 -1.07 -8.48
CA LEU A 31 -11.98 -0.49 -7.91
C LEU A 31 -12.28 0.35 -6.67
N ARG A 32 -13.37 1.12 -6.69
CA ARG A 32 -13.85 1.88 -5.54
C ARG A 32 -14.22 0.96 -4.38
N GLN A 33 -14.94 -0.13 -4.65
CA GLN A 33 -15.29 -1.12 -3.63
C GLN A 33 -14.04 -1.80 -3.04
N ALA A 34 -13.09 -2.20 -3.90
CA ALA A 34 -11.83 -2.82 -3.48
C ALA A 34 -10.97 -1.89 -2.61
N LEU A 35 -10.96 -0.57 -2.90
CA LEU A 35 -10.27 0.43 -2.09
C LEU A 35 -10.94 0.63 -0.72
N VAL A 36 -12.27 0.62 -0.67
CA VAL A 36 -13.02 0.73 0.59
C VAL A 36 -12.85 -0.51 1.45
N SER A 37 -12.91 -1.71 0.86
CA SER A 37 -12.71 -2.97 1.60
C SER A 37 -11.25 -3.30 1.89
N GLN A 38 -10.29 -2.61 1.25
CA GLN A 38 -8.84 -2.83 1.34
C GLN A 38 -8.38 -4.24 0.89
N GLU A 39 -9.17 -4.91 0.05
CA GLU A 39 -8.92 -6.29 -0.40
C GLU A 39 -8.25 -6.36 -1.78
N VAL A 40 -7.05 -5.79 -1.91
CA VAL A 40 -6.30 -5.73 -3.19
C VAL A 40 -5.67 -7.05 -3.64
N ASP A 41 -5.88 -8.13 -2.90
CA ASP A 41 -5.42 -9.47 -3.27
C ASP A 41 -6.50 -10.27 -4.01
N ARG A 42 -7.72 -9.75 -4.14
CA ARG A 42 -8.72 -10.28 -5.07
C ARG A 42 -8.31 -10.02 -6.51
N GLN A 43 -8.90 -10.76 -7.44
CA GLN A 43 -8.75 -10.48 -8.87
C GLN A 43 -9.26 -9.06 -9.13
N LEU A 44 -8.36 -8.20 -9.61
CA LEU A 44 -8.68 -6.86 -10.07
C LEU A 44 -9.06 -6.91 -11.56
N PRO A 45 -9.79 -5.91 -12.06
CA PRO A 45 -10.08 -5.81 -13.48
C PRO A 45 -8.80 -5.80 -14.31
N ASN A 46 -8.89 -6.37 -15.52
CA ASN A 46 -7.75 -6.59 -16.41
C ASN A 46 -7.05 -5.29 -16.84
N CYS A 47 -7.72 -4.15 -16.70
CA CYS A 47 -7.18 -2.82 -16.95
C CYS A 47 -6.07 -2.41 -15.96
N VAL A 48 -5.96 -3.06 -14.80
CA VAL A 48 -4.98 -2.73 -13.76
C VAL A 48 -3.77 -3.66 -13.82
N LYS A 49 -2.59 -3.08 -14.04
CA LYS A 49 -1.30 -3.79 -14.00
C LYS A 49 -0.51 -3.37 -12.77
N ILE A 50 -0.13 -4.35 -11.94
CA ILE A 50 0.59 -4.10 -10.69
C ILE A 50 1.96 -4.78 -10.71
N LYS A 51 3.02 -4.01 -10.45
CA LYS A 51 4.36 -4.53 -10.17
C LYS A 51 4.69 -4.34 -8.70
N VAL A 52 5.12 -5.41 -8.02
CA VAL A 52 5.46 -5.36 -6.60
C VAL A 52 6.85 -5.96 -6.37
N SER A 53 7.64 -5.34 -5.51
CA SER A 53 8.96 -5.83 -5.13
C SER A 53 9.27 -5.54 -3.65
N GLY A 54 10.09 -6.38 -3.04
CA GLY A 54 10.56 -6.22 -1.65
C GLY A 54 9.53 -6.53 -0.57
N GLY A 55 10.00 -6.58 0.68
CA GLY A 55 9.18 -6.84 1.88
C GLY A 55 8.55 -8.23 1.91
N GLY A 56 7.44 -8.36 2.64
CA GLY A 56 6.61 -9.57 2.72
C GLY A 56 5.15 -9.33 2.33
N LYS A 57 4.34 -10.40 2.25
CA LYS A 57 2.95 -10.37 1.73
C LYS A 57 2.08 -9.27 2.34
N THR A 58 2.14 -9.08 3.66
CA THR A 58 1.35 -8.05 4.36
C THR A 58 1.75 -6.63 3.97
N SER A 59 3.06 -6.32 3.98
CA SER A 59 3.56 -5.02 3.53
C SER A 59 3.31 -4.77 2.04
N GLN A 60 3.34 -5.83 1.23
CA GLN A 60 3.04 -5.74 -0.19
C GLN A 60 1.56 -5.36 -0.41
N LYS A 61 0.62 -6.00 0.30
CA LYS A 61 -0.82 -5.66 0.25
C LYS A 61 -1.07 -4.18 0.59
N GLU A 62 -0.49 -3.70 1.67
CA GLU A 62 -0.59 -2.29 2.08
C GLU A 62 0.05 -1.33 1.06
N ALA A 63 1.18 -1.71 0.46
CA ALA A 63 1.80 -0.93 -0.61
C ALA A 63 0.92 -0.89 -1.88
N LYS A 64 0.31 -2.01 -2.27
CA LYS A 64 -0.66 -2.07 -3.40
C LYS A 64 -1.85 -1.14 -3.15
N ASN A 65 -2.43 -1.18 -1.95
CA ASN A 65 -3.54 -0.31 -1.54
C ASN A 65 -3.23 1.17 -1.77
N LEU A 66 -2.08 1.63 -1.28
CA LEU A 66 -1.66 3.02 -1.43
C LEU A 66 -1.37 3.39 -2.90
N ALA A 67 -0.76 2.48 -3.65
CA ALA A 67 -0.48 2.68 -5.07
C ALA A 67 -1.78 2.82 -5.88
N LEU A 68 -2.75 1.93 -5.63
CA LEU A 68 -4.04 1.93 -6.28
C LEU A 68 -4.82 3.20 -5.94
N ALA A 69 -4.84 3.63 -4.67
CA ALA A 69 -5.51 4.87 -4.25
C ALA A 69 -4.95 6.11 -4.98
N ARG A 70 -3.63 6.16 -5.18
CA ARG A 70 -2.96 7.26 -5.90
C ARG A 70 -3.26 7.27 -7.39
N ALA A 71 -3.33 6.11 -8.02
CA ALA A 71 -3.75 5.99 -9.41
C ALA A 71 -5.24 6.34 -9.57
N PHE A 72 -6.10 5.82 -8.69
CA PHE A 72 -7.55 6.03 -8.71
C PHE A 72 -7.94 7.49 -8.48
N ARG A 73 -7.18 8.24 -7.70
CA ARG A 73 -7.39 9.69 -7.52
C ARG A 73 -7.30 10.48 -8.84
N GLN A 74 -6.53 10.00 -9.81
CA GLN A 74 -6.44 10.64 -11.13
C GLN A 74 -7.65 10.33 -12.00
N ILE A 75 -8.35 9.23 -11.72
CA ILE A 75 -9.57 8.81 -12.43
C ILE A 75 -10.79 9.53 -11.85
N GLU A 76 -10.99 9.46 -10.53
CA GLU A 76 -12.13 10.06 -9.83
C GLU A 76 -11.65 11.06 -8.76
N PRO A 77 -11.36 12.32 -9.14
CA PRO A 77 -10.85 13.32 -8.20
C PRO A 77 -11.88 13.75 -7.15
N THR A 78 -13.17 13.53 -7.40
CA THR A 78 -14.29 13.85 -6.52
C THR A 78 -14.46 12.86 -5.36
N PHE A 79 -13.78 11.71 -5.40
CA PHE A 79 -13.87 10.71 -4.34
C PHE A 79 -13.22 11.19 -3.04
N ASN A 80 -13.91 10.97 -1.91
CA ASN A 80 -13.49 11.46 -0.59
C ASN A 80 -12.40 10.59 0.07
N PHE A 81 -11.20 10.57 -0.52
CA PHE A 81 -10.07 9.77 -0.02
C PHE A 81 -9.61 10.14 1.41
N LYS A 82 -9.75 11.42 1.81
CA LYS A 82 -9.34 11.90 3.13
C LYS A 82 -10.18 11.30 4.25
N LYS A 83 -11.50 11.16 4.04
CA LYS A 83 -12.42 10.58 5.04
C LYS A 83 -12.07 9.12 5.34
N LEU A 84 -11.58 8.40 4.34
CA LEU A 84 -11.19 6.98 4.43
C LEU A 84 -9.70 6.76 4.72
N ASN A 85 -8.90 7.83 4.89
CA ASN A 85 -7.46 7.77 5.17
C ASN A 85 -6.61 6.93 4.18
N LEU A 86 -7.03 6.82 2.91
CA LEU A 86 -6.40 5.92 1.93
C LEU A 86 -5.10 6.46 1.29
N LEU A 87 -4.84 7.76 1.41
CA LEU A 87 -3.67 8.41 0.79
C LEU A 87 -2.47 8.54 1.74
N THR A 88 -2.68 8.34 3.04
CA THR A 88 -1.65 8.49 4.05
C THR A 88 -0.73 7.27 4.05
N GLN A 89 0.57 7.51 3.95
CA GLN A 89 1.56 6.45 4.06
C GLN A 89 1.80 6.12 5.55
N ASP A 90 1.68 4.85 5.93
CA ASP A 90 2.06 4.42 7.28
C ASP A 90 3.59 4.45 7.44
N SER A 91 4.07 5.38 8.27
CA SER A 91 5.48 5.67 8.53
C SER A 91 6.18 4.64 9.43
N ARG A 92 5.44 3.71 10.06
CA ARG A 92 6.02 2.73 10.98
C ARG A 92 6.99 1.77 10.26
N ILE A 93 8.25 1.76 10.69
CA ILE A 93 9.31 0.87 10.19
C ILE A 93 9.89 0.08 11.36
N LYS A 94 10.51 -1.08 11.08
CA LYS A 94 11.18 -1.89 12.09
C LYS A 94 12.29 -1.08 12.77
N GLU A 95 12.17 -0.85 14.08
CA GLU A 95 13.23 -0.23 14.88
C GLU A 95 14.50 -1.10 14.81
N ARG A 96 15.66 -0.49 14.57
CA ARG A 96 16.93 -1.23 14.50
C ARG A 96 17.30 -1.83 15.85
N LYS A 97 18.17 -2.85 15.84
CA LYS A 97 18.86 -3.30 17.06
C LYS A 97 19.87 -2.23 17.48
N LYS A 98 19.76 -1.75 18.73
CA LYS A 98 20.75 -0.84 19.33
C LYS A 98 21.91 -1.68 19.89
N TYR A 99 23.12 -1.13 19.85
CA TYR A 99 24.29 -1.81 20.42
C TYR A 99 24.12 -1.95 21.93
N GLY A 100 24.74 -2.98 22.53
CA GLY A 100 24.59 -3.29 23.97
C GLY A 100 23.24 -3.90 24.38
N LEU A 101 22.21 -3.89 23.53
CA LEU A 101 20.91 -4.50 23.80
C LEU A 101 20.74 -5.84 23.06
N LYS A 102 19.97 -6.77 23.64
CA LYS A 102 19.66 -8.06 23.01
C LYS A 102 18.76 -7.89 21.78
N LYS A 103 17.86 -6.90 21.77
CA LYS A 103 16.97 -6.54 20.64
C LYS A 103 16.88 -5.00 20.52
N ALA A 104 15.86 -4.47 19.85
CA ALA A 104 15.67 -3.01 19.72
C ALA A 104 15.63 -2.27 21.07
N ARG A 105 14.93 -2.83 22.07
CA ARG A 105 14.81 -2.25 23.43
C ARG A 105 15.10 -3.22 24.58
N LYS A 106 15.24 -4.52 24.30
CA LYS A 106 15.42 -5.55 25.34
C LYS A 106 16.84 -5.49 25.89
N ALA A 107 16.99 -5.01 27.12
CA ALA A 107 18.24 -5.06 27.86
C ALA A 107 18.62 -6.52 28.20
N PRO A 108 19.93 -6.84 28.32
CA PRO A 108 20.34 -8.08 28.96
C PRO A 108 19.83 -8.13 30.40
N GLN A 109 19.57 -9.34 30.90
CA GLN A 109 19.31 -9.53 32.31
C GLN A 109 20.60 -9.18 33.06
N TYR A 110 20.48 -8.37 34.10
CA TYR A 110 21.59 -7.91 34.91
C TYR A 110 21.39 -8.43 36.34
N SER A 111 22.42 -9.06 36.92
CA SER A 111 22.44 -9.38 38.35
C SER A 111 23.15 -8.25 39.10
N LYS A 112 22.47 -7.64 40.08
CA LYS A 112 23.06 -6.63 40.97
C LYS A 112 23.93 -7.24 42.06
N ARG A 113 23.90 -8.58 42.23
CA ARG A 113 24.62 -9.34 43.24
C ARG A 113 25.12 -10.63 42.62
#